data_AF-A0A558D9J7-F1
#
_entry.id   AF-A0A558D9J7-F1
#
_cell.length_a   1.000
_cell.length_b   1.000
_cell.length_c   1.000
_cell.angle_alpha   90.00
_cell.angle_beta   90.00
_cell.angle_gamma   90.00
#
_symmetry.space_group_name_H-M   'P 1'
#
loop_
_entity.id
_entity.type
_entity.pdbx_description
1 polymer ?
#
loop_
_entity_poly.entity_id
_entity_poly.type
_entity_poly.pdbx_seq_one_letter_code
_entity_poly.pdbx_strand_id
1 'polypeptide(L)'
;MRQQPTPSPERTSTALSDRPNFWRALGIALIVAALPLSGAATAVLAILAESLWPEAVPSSALAWGVFAAVGSPLLVGGIRLINKGRQLRAALESVSASEDTRPPVLYLRAFGDDAKLASPPQLAQINPFVISTGEENFVEALQGIGPVIAIGRPGEVLPPLGARRLYVDDAEWQARVIGLMGQARLVAFMIGTGSGLWWEVEQALHRVTPERLLFCGSSRDFTAFLNRAHPWLPRPVSLPPPRRLSLAPSEYLLHFDTDGQAHFTRLGNPALLLRGNLRKPMLPVFQFALRPLFEQLGAPWSAPPIPWKALAISVGFLIVLFGGIGLMAWLETG
;
A
#
# COMPACT_ATOMS: atom_id res chain seq x y z
N MET A 1 -7.76 45.58 30.70
CA MET A 1 -7.78 44.21 30.13
C MET A 1 -7.78 44.32 28.61
N ARG A 2 -6.66 44.01 27.94
CA ARG A 2 -6.63 43.96 26.46
C ARG A 2 -7.34 42.69 26.03
N GLN A 3 -8.47 42.83 25.32
CA GLN A 3 -9.11 41.71 24.64
C GLN A 3 -8.14 41.21 23.56
N GLN A 4 -7.71 39.95 23.67
CA GLN A 4 -7.00 39.28 22.58
C GLN A 4 -7.99 39.07 21.42
N PRO A 5 -7.63 39.43 20.18
CA PRO A 5 -8.51 39.19 19.05
C PRO A 5 -8.68 37.67 18.85
N THR A 6 -9.92 37.20 18.91
CA THR A 6 -10.31 35.86 18.49
C THR A 6 -9.88 35.66 17.03
N PRO A 7 -9.12 34.60 16.69
CA PRO A 7 -8.67 34.40 15.32
C PRO A 7 -9.88 34.16 14.40
N SER A 8 -9.95 34.92 13.29
CA SER A 8 -11.00 34.77 12.27
C SER A 8 -11.07 33.33 11.76
N PRO A 9 -12.28 32.76 11.57
CA PRO A 9 -12.47 31.36 11.14
C PRO A 9 -11.75 31.00 9.83
N GLU A 10 -11.56 31.96 8.93
CA GLU A 10 -10.82 31.78 7.66
C GLU A 10 -9.31 31.52 7.84
N ARG A 11 -8.66 32.06 8.89
CA ARG A 11 -7.24 31.79 9.15
C ARG A 11 -7.02 30.40 9.74
N THR A 12 -8.00 29.90 10.47
CA THR A 12 -7.95 28.57 11.09
C THR A 12 -8.17 27.46 10.05
N SER A 13 -9.00 27.69 9.04
CA SER A 13 -9.23 26.73 7.95
C SER A 13 -8.02 26.59 7.02
N THR A 14 -7.37 27.70 6.64
CA THR A 14 -6.15 27.70 5.82
C THR A 14 -4.95 27.06 6.55
N ALA A 15 -4.77 27.37 7.84
CA ALA A 15 -3.70 26.76 8.63
C ALA A 15 -3.88 25.25 8.85
N LEU A 16 -5.11 24.73 8.81
CA LEU A 16 -5.40 23.30 8.88
C LEU A 16 -5.22 22.60 7.53
N SER A 17 -5.53 23.27 6.41
CA SER A 17 -5.36 22.72 5.05
C SER A 17 -3.90 22.60 4.59
N ASP A 18 -2.99 23.40 5.15
CA ASP A 18 -1.58 23.39 4.75
C ASP A 18 -0.71 22.34 5.46
N ARG A 19 -1.18 21.80 6.60
CA ARG A 19 -0.45 20.78 7.37
C ARG A 19 -0.02 19.57 6.54
N PRO A 20 -0.87 18.98 5.66
CA PRO A 20 -0.46 17.89 4.78
C PRO A 20 0.75 18.23 3.89
N ASN A 21 0.79 19.45 3.35
CA ASN A 21 1.84 19.89 2.43
C ASN A 21 3.17 20.11 3.17
N PHE A 22 3.11 20.67 4.38
CA PHE A 22 4.27 20.87 5.24
C PHE A 22 4.98 19.53 5.56
N TRP A 23 4.25 18.54 6.07
CA TRP A 23 4.84 17.24 6.42
C TRP A 23 5.43 16.52 5.21
N ARG A 24 4.79 16.63 4.05
CA ARG A 24 5.31 16.09 2.80
C ARG A 24 6.60 16.79 2.36
N ALA A 25 6.64 18.12 2.41
CA ALA A 25 7.83 18.88 2.03
C ALA A 25 9.01 18.58 2.95
N LEU A 26 8.78 18.54 4.27
CA LEU A 26 9.78 18.17 5.26
C LEU A 26 10.31 16.74 5.04
N GLY A 27 9.41 15.79 4.76
CA GLY A 27 9.83 14.41 4.47
C GLY A 27 10.66 14.28 3.20
N ILE A 28 10.32 15.01 2.13
CA ILE A 28 11.14 15.07 0.90
C ILE A 28 12.52 15.65 1.21
N ALA A 29 12.59 16.74 2.00
CA ALA A 29 13.86 17.35 2.37
C ALA A 29 14.78 16.37 3.12
N LEU A 30 14.25 15.57 4.06
CA LEU A 30 15.03 14.55 4.77
C LEU A 30 15.57 13.46 3.83
N ILE A 31 14.76 13.01 2.85
CA ILE A 31 15.19 12.01 1.87
C ILE A 31 16.31 12.56 0.98
N VAL A 32 16.16 13.80 0.49
CA VAL A 32 17.18 14.45 -0.35
C VAL A 32 18.48 14.70 0.44
N ALA A 33 18.39 14.99 1.74
CA ALA A 33 19.54 15.22 2.60
C ALA A 33 20.28 13.93 3.02
N ALA A 34 19.67 12.74 2.90
CA ALA A 34 20.23 11.50 3.43
C ALA A 34 21.60 11.13 2.82
N LEU A 35 21.73 11.18 1.49
CA LEU A 35 22.98 10.89 0.79
C LEU A 35 24.08 11.93 1.05
N PRO A 36 23.86 13.25 0.85
CA PRO A 36 24.93 14.24 1.05
C PRO A 36 25.41 14.30 2.50
N LEU A 37 24.51 14.18 3.49
CA LEU A 37 24.91 14.16 4.90
C LEU A 37 25.71 12.90 5.26
N SER A 38 25.32 11.73 4.72
CA SER A 38 26.08 10.49 4.92
C SER A 38 27.46 10.56 4.24
N GLY A 39 27.54 11.13 3.04
CA GLY A 39 28.80 11.34 2.32
C GLY A 39 29.75 12.29 3.05
N ALA A 40 29.24 13.43 3.53
CA ALA A 40 30.03 14.37 4.32
C ALA A 40 30.54 13.75 5.62
N ALA A 41 29.68 13.03 6.35
CA ALA A 41 30.08 12.32 7.57
C ALA A 41 31.13 11.23 7.31
N THR A 42 31.00 10.50 6.19
CA THR A 42 31.97 9.49 5.75
C THR A 42 33.33 10.13 5.45
N ALA A 43 33.37 11.26 4.74
CA ALA A 43 34.60 11.97 4.41
C ALA A 43 35.32 12.46 5.67
N VAL A 44 34.59 13.07 6.62
CA VAL A 44 35.17 13.53 7.89
C VAL A 44 35.75 12.35 8.68
N LEU A 45 35.01 11.25 8.79
CA LEU A 45 35.47 10.08 9.53
C LEU A 45 36.62 9.35 8.83
N ALA A 46 36.68 9.34 7.50
CA ALA A 46 37.81 8.79 6.75
C ALA A 46 39.10 9.60 7.01
N ILE A 47 39.03 10.93 6.98
CA ILE A 47 40.17 11.82 7.28
C ILE A 47 40.67 11.59 8.71
N LEU A 48 39.75 11.48 9.68
CA LEU A 48 40.09 11.20 11.07
C LEU A 48 40.68 9.80 11.25
N ALA A 49 40.12 8.79 10.58
CA ALA A 49 40.58 7.41 10.67
C ALA A 49 42.00 7.26 10.10
N GLU A 50 42.29 7.87 8.95
CA GLU A 50 43.62 7.88 8.35
C GLU A 50 44.66 8.55 9.27
N SER A 51 44.28 9.62 9.97
CA SER A 51 45.16 10.33 10.91
C SER A 51 45.43 9.55 12.21
N LEU A 52 44.47 8.78 12.70
CA LEU A 52 44.54 8.15 14.03
C LEU A 52 44.90 6.66 13.96
N TRP A 53 44.52 5.98 12.88
CA TRP A 53 44.73 4.54 12.67
C TRP A 53 45.02 4.22 11.19
N PRO A 54 46.27 4.37 10.73
CA PRO A 54 46.64 4.24 9.31
C PRO A 54 46.38 2.85 8.71
N GLU A 55 46.26 1.80 9.54
CA GLU A 55 45.96 0.43 9.10
C GLU A 55 44.47 0.05 9.22
N ALA A 56 43.58 1.01 9.50
CA ALA A 56 42.20 0.73 9.85
C ALA A 56 41.24 0.55 8.65
N VAL A 57 40.10 -0.04 9.02
CA VAL A 57 38.84 -0.31 8.29
C VAL A 57 38.77 0.22 6.85
N PRO A 58 38.49 -0.64 5.85
CA PRO A 58 38.27 -0.23 4.47
C PRO A 58 37.27 0.94 4.37
N SER A 59 37.58 1.96 3.57
CA SER A 59 36.73 3.15 3.39
C SER A 59 35.29 2.82 2.99
N SER A 60 35.08 1.72 2.27
CA SER A 60 33.74 1.20 1.93
C SER A 60 32.96 0.70 3.14
N ALA A 61 33.60 0.01 4.10
CA ALA A 61 32.95 -0.45 5.32
C ALA A 61 32.56 0.73 6.23
N LEU A 62 33.41 1.76 6.29
CA LEU A 62 33.13 3.01 6.99
C LEU A 62 31.93 3.74 6.36
N ALA A 63 31.89 3.83 5.02
CA ALA A 63 30.77 4.43 4.29
C ALA A 63 29.43 3.72 4.56
N TRP A 64 29.41 2.37 4.56
CA TRP A 64 28.21 1.59 4.89
C TRP A 64 27.76 1.82 6.33
N GLY A 65 28.68 1.84 7.29
CA GLY A 65 28.37 2.10 8.70
C GLY A 65 27.78 3.50 8.92
N VAL A 66 28.37 4.52 8.29
CA VAL A 66 27.87 5.91 8.36
C VAL A 66 26.50 6.03 7.70
N PHE A 67 26.30 5.43 6.53
CA PHE A 67 25.00 5.45 5.87
C PHE A 67 23.93 4.73 6.70
N ALA A 68 24.26 3.62 7.36
CA ALA A 68 23.35 2.94 8.26
C ALA A 68 22.99 3.81 9.49
N ALA A 69 23.93 4.59 10.03
CA ALA A 69 23.71 5.43 11.21
C ALA A 69 23.04 6.79 10.90
N VAL A 70 23.27 7.36 9.72
CA VAL A 70 22.81 8.72 9.36
C VAL A 70 21.80 8.68 8.22
N GLY A 71 22.16 8.06 7.10
CA GLY A 71 21.33 8.00 5.90
C GLY A 71 20.03 7.25 6.11
N SER A 72 20.09 6.05 6.69
CA SER A 72 18.91 5.19 6.89
C SER A 72 17.86 5.81 7.81
N PRO A 73 18.20 6.40 8.97
CA PRO A 73 17.22 7.12 9.80
C PRO A 73 16.58 8.32 9.09
N LEU A 74 17.34 9.08 8.30
CA LEU A 74 16.81 10.20 7.52
C LEU A 74 15.84 9.73 6.43
N LEU A 75 16.15 8.62 5.75
CA LEU A 75 15.26 8.00 4.76
C LEU A 75 13.98 7.50 5.42
N VAL A 76 14.08 6.72 6.50
CA VAL A 76 12.92 6.18 7.22
C VAL A 76 12.07 7.30 7.81
N GLY A 77 12.71 8.30 8.43
CA GLY A 77 12.04 9.49 8.95
C GLY A 77 11.31 10.25 7.86
N GLY A 78 11.98 10.53 6.74
CA GLY A 78 11.39 11.23 5.60
C GLY A 78 10.16 10.52 5.02
N ILE A 79 10.24 9.20 4.84
CA ILE A 79 9.11 8.36 4.40
C ILE A 79 7.94 8.45 5.37
N ARG A 80 8.19 8.38 6.69
CA ARG A 80 7.15 8.49 7.71
C ARG A 80 6.45 9.85 7.68
N LEU A 81 7.18 10.94 7.47
CA LEU A 81 6.60 12.29 7.38
C LEU A 81 5.78 12.48 6.11
N ILE A 82 6.23 11.93 4.97
CA ILE A 82 5.45 11.90 3.73
C ILE A 82 4.12 11.17 3.97
N ASN A 83 4.17 9.98 4.57
CA ASN A 83 2.96 9.20 4.87
C ASN A 83 2.03 9.90 5.86
N LYS A 84 2.58 10.57 6.88
CA LYS A 84 1.80 11.41 7.80
C LYS A 84 1.07 12.54 7.08
N GLY A 85 1.76 13.24 6.16
CA GLY A 85 1.16 14.27 5.33
C GLY A 85 0.02 13.72 4.46
N ARG A 86 0.21 12.54 3.86
CA ARG A 86 -0.84 11.86 3.09
C ARG A 86 -2.05 11.49 3.95
N GLN A 87 -1.84 10.98 5.16
CA GLN A 87 -2.92 10.59 6.08
C GLN A 87 -3.76 11.81 6.50
N LEU A 88 -3.10 12.93 6.79
CA LEU A 88 -3.78 14.19 7.11
C LEU A 88 -4.63 14.67 5.95
N ARG A 89 -4.13 14.56 4.71
CA ARG A 89 -4.91 14.92 3.52
C ARG A 89 -6.13 14.02 3.36
N ALA A 90 -5.96 12.71 3.46
CA ALA A 90 -7.07 11.76 3.37
C ALA A 90 -8.14 12.00 4.45
N ALA A 91 -7.72 12.35 5.68
CA ALA A 91 -8.62 12.72 6.75
C ALA A 91 -9.42 13.99 6.42
N LEU A 92 -8.77 15.04 5.88
CA LEU A 92 -9.46 16.26 5.45
C LEU A 92 -10.45 15.99 4.30
N GLU A 93 -10.06 15.18 3.32
CA GLU A 93 -10.93 14.81 2.19
C GLU A 93 -12.13 13.96 2.64
N SER A 94 -11.98 13.10 3.66
CA SER A 94 -13.07 12.31 4.20
C SER A 94 -14.18 13.12 4.88
N VAL A 95 -13.85 14.32 5.39
CA VAL A 95 -14.82 15.25 5.97
C VAL A 95 -15.61 15.99 4.87
N SER A 96 -15.01 16.19 3.70
CA SER A 96 -15.57 16.99 2.61
C SER A 96 -16.30 16.19 1.53
N ALA A 97 -16.26 14.85 1.52
CA ALA A 97 -16.75 14.05 0.39
C ALA A 97 -17.74 12.93 0.77
N SER A 98 -18.93 12.98 0.16
CA SER A 98 -19.34 11.97 -0.84
C SER A 98 -20.41 12.50 -1.80
N GLU A 99 -19.98 12.88 -3.01
CA GLU A 99 -20.84 13.09 -4.17
C GLU A 99 -21.01 11.81 -5.02
N ASP A 100 -20.24 10.74 -4.72
CA ASP A 100 -20.33 9.47 -5.45
C ASP A 100 -21.61 8.71 -5.07
N THR A 101 -22.54 8.62 -6.03
CA THR A 101 -23.85 7.98 -5.87
C THR A 101 -23.83 6.48 -6.17
N ARG A 102 -22.70 5.92 -6.63
CA ARG A 102 -22.59 4.48 -6.92
C ARG A 102 -22.70 3.66 -5.62
N PRO A 103 -23.26 2.44 -5.67
CA PRO A 103 -23.28 1.58 -4.49
C PRO A 103 -21.85 1.27 -4.01
N PRO A 104 -21.61 1.27 -2.68
CA PRO A 104 -20.25 1.20 -2.14
C PRO A 104 -19.63 -0.19 -2.28
N VAL A 105 -18.31 -0.23 -2.16
CA VAL A 105 -17.55 -1.46 -1.86
C VAL A 105 -17.24 -1.45 -0.37
N LEU A 106 -17.76 -2.43 0.37
CA LEU A 106 -17.43 -2.61 1.78
C LEU A 106 -16.12 -3.37 1.90
N TYR A 107 -15.10 -2.75 2.46
CA TYR A 107 -13.79 -3.36 2.70
C TYR A 107 -13.58 -3.65 4.19
N LEU A 108 -13.40 -4.93 4.52
CA LEU A 108 -13.24 -5.44 5.88
C LEU A 108 -11.87 -6.12 6.02
N ARG A 109 -11.20 -5.90 7.16
CA ARG A 109 -9.86 -6.43 7.45
C ARG A 109 -9.70 -6.69 8.93
N ALA A 110 -8.86 -7.66 9.30
CA ALA A 110 -8.49 -7.87 10.69
C ALA A 110 -7.52 -6.77 11.15
N PHE A 111 -7.88 -6.00 12.18
CA PHE A 111 -7.05 -4.90 12.71
C PHE A 111 -5.62 -5.32 13.11
N GLY A 112 -5.40 -6.59 13.44
CA GLY A 112 -4.08 -7.12 13.83
C GLY A 112 -3.10 -7.29 12.66
N ASP A 113 -3.57 -7.30 11.41
CA ASP A 113 -2.71 -7.45 10.22
C ASP A 113 -2.39 -6.10 9.54
N ASP A 114 -2.95 -5.00 10.05
CA ASP A 114 -2.69 -3.62 9.60
C ASP A 114 -1.20 -3.27 9.51
N ALA A 115 -0.39 -3.72 10.47
CA ALA A 115 1.04 -3.40 10.49
C ALA A 115 1.82 -4.06 9.35
N LYS A 116 1.40 -5.26 8.91
CA LYS A 116 2.04 -5.98 7.78
C LYS A 116 1.65 -5.37 6.44
N LEU A 117 0.42 -4.89 6.32
CA LEU A 117 -0.13 -4.31 5.09
C LEU A 117 0.21 -2.83 4.92
N ALA A 118 0.38 -2.10 6.03
CA ALA A 118 0.88 -0.72 6.07
C ALA A 118 2.42 -0.63 5.93
N SER A 119 3.11 -1.78 5.97
CA SER A 119 4.55 -1.82 5.69
C SER A 119 4.77 -1.52 4.20
N PRO A 120 5.74 -0.65 3.87
CA PRO A 120 6.15 -0.47 2.49
C PRO A 120 6.44 -1.84 1.88
N PRO A 121 6.02 -2.13 0.63
CA PRO A 121 6.36 -3.41 -0.01
C PRO A 121 7.88 -3.61 0.06
N GLN A 122 8.39 -4.85 0.06
CA GLN A 122 9.84 -5.11 0.04
C GLN A 122 10.56 -4.31 -1.06
N LEU A 123 9.84 -4.01 -2.16
CA LEU A 123 10.30 -3.12 -3.22
C LEU A 123 10.66 -1.69 -2.76
N ALA A 124 10.05 -1.17 -1.70
CA ALA A 124 10.37 0.13 -1.12
C ALA A 124 11.71 0.14 -0.36
N GLN A 125 12.20 -1.04 0.06
CA GLN A 125 13.55 -1.16 0.65
C GLN A 125 14.64 -0.96 -0.41
N ILE A 126 14.33 -1.27 -1.67
CA ILE A 126 15.23 -1.08 -2.81
C ILE A 126 14.90 0.16 -3.66
N ASN A 127 13.71 0.75 -3.47
CA ASN A 127 13.27 1.92 -4.22
C ASN A 127 12.52 2.93 -3.32
N PRO A 128 13.15 4.04 -2.91
CA PRO A 128 12.54 5.05 -2.04
C PRO A 128 11.37 5.82 -2.69
N PHE A 129 11.14 5.63 -4.00
CA PHE A 129 10.03 6.25 -4.73
C PHE A 129 8.74 5.40 -4.70
N VAL A 130 8.76 4.22 -4.07
CA VAL A 130 7.53 3.45 -3.78
C VAL A 130 6.86 4.07 -2.56
N ILE A 131 5.71 4.71 -2.77
CA ILE A 131 5.04 5.50 -1.72
C ILE A 131 3.73 4.84 -1.27
N SER A 132 3.12 3.96 -2.09
CA SER A 132 1.88 3.27 -1.72
C SER A 132 2.11 1.91 -1.05
N THR A 133 1.26 1.63 -0.07
CA THR A 133 1.12 0.34 0.59
C THR A 133 0.37 -0.67 -0.29
N GLY A 134 0.44 -1.97 0.06
CA GLY A 134 -0.33 -3.02 -0.62
C GLY A 134 -1.84 -2.75 -0.52
N GLU A 135 -2.31 -2.34 0.65
CA GLU A 135 -3.70 -1.96 0.91
C GLU A 135 -4.15 -0.78 0.05
N GLU A 136 -3.35 0.28 -0.08
CA GLU A 136 -3.69 1.41 -0.94
C GLU A 136 -3.88 1.00 -2.41
N ASN A 137 -2.98 0.15 -2.93
CA ASN A 137 -3.09 -0.35 -4.29
C ASN A 137 -4.31 -1.25 -4.47
N PHE A 138 -4.65 -2.06 -3.46
CA PHE A 138 -5.83 -2.92 -3.48
C PHE A 138 -7.12 -2.08 -3.45
N VAL A 139 -7.23 -1.14 -2.52
CA VAL A 139 -8.39 -0.25 -2.40
C VAL A 139 -8.59 0.59 -3.67
N GLU A 140 -7.53 1.15 -4.23
CA GLU A 140 -7.63 1.91 -5.48
C GLU A 140 -8.10 1.04 -6.65
N ALA A 141 -7.69 -0.22 -6.71
CA ALA A 141 -8.23 -1.15 -7.70
C ALA A 141 -9.73 -1.39 -7.51
N LEU A 142 -10.22 -1.42 -6.26
CA LEU A 142 -11.65 -1.57 -5.94
C LEU A 142 -12.48 -0.32 -6.24
N GLN A 143 -11.90 0.89 -6.26
CA GLN A 143 -12.61 2.14 -6.56
C GLN A 143 -13.28 2.18 -7.94
N GLY A 144 -12.78 1.37 -8.89
CA GLY A 144 -13.42 1.19 -10.19
C GLY A 144 -14.80 0.53 -10.11
N ILE A 145 -15.06 -0.27 -9.06
CA ILE A 145 -16.35 -0.95 -8.81
C ILE A 145 -17.35 0.00 -8.14
N GLY A 146 -16.89 0.78 -7.17
CA GLY A 146 -17.67 1.75 -6.40
C GLY A 146 -16.85 2.43 -5.29
N PRO A 147 -17.41 3.42 -4.58
CA PRO A 147 -16.71 4.10 -3.49
C PRO A 147 -16.38 3.10 -2.36
N VAL A 148 -15.11 3.01 -1.98
CA VAL A 148 -14.64 2.02 -0.99
C VAL A 148 -14.76 2.57 0.43
N ILE A 149 -15.52 1.86 1.26
CA ILE A 149 -15.77 2.20 2.66
C ILE A 149 -15.22 1.06 3.52
N ALA A 150 -14.48 1.40 4.56
CA ALA A 150 -14.03 0.46 5.58
C ALA A 150 -14.44 0.93 6.98
N ILE A 151 -14.62 0.00 7.91
CA ILE A 151 -14.81 0.37 9.33
C ILE A 151 -13.44 0.68 9.94
N GLY A 152 -13.36 1.81 10.64
CA GLY A 152 -12.17 2.21 11.40
C GLY A 152 -12.25 1.72 12.85
N ARG A 153 -11.10 1.56 13.51
CA ARG A 153 -11.08 1.23 14.94
C ARG A 153 -11.42 2.48 15.77
N PRO A 154 -12.28 2.38 16.81
CA PRO A 154 -12.51 3.48 17.73
C PRO A 154 -11.19 3.98 18.35
N GLY A 155 -11.00 5.30 18.39
CA GLY A 155 -9.80 5.93 18.95
C GLY A 155 -8.58 6.01 18.01
N GLU A 156 -8.71 5.65 16.73
CA GLU A 156 -7.65 5.92 15.74
C GLU A 156 -7.40 7.44 15.59
N VAL A 157 -6.15 7.86 15.80
CA VAL A 157 -5.75 9.28 15.71
C VAL A 157 -5.70 9.77 14.25
N LEU A 158 -5.33 8.89 13.31
CA LEU A 158 -5.39 9.16 11.88
C LEU A 158 -5.77 7.89 11.11
N PRO A 159 -6.63 7.99 10.09
CA PRO A 159 -6.98 6.84 9.26
C PRO A 159 -5.77 6.34 8.47
N PRO A 160 -5.57 5.02 8.37
CA PRO A 160 -4.65 4.45 7.39
C PRO A 160 -5.01 4.88 5.97
N LEU A 161 -4.00 5.00 5.11
CA LEU A 161 -4.20 5.35 3.70
C LEU A 161 -4.93 4.23 2.95
N GLY A 162 -5.78 4.58 2.00
CA GLY A 162 -6.59 3.62 1.23
C GLY A 162 -8.07 3.94 1.35
N ALA A 163 -8.81 3.10 2.07
CA ALA A 163 -10.28 3.18 2.14
C ALA A 163 -10.76 4.31 3.06
N ARG A 164 -11.89 4.93 2.71
CA ARG A 164 -12.56 5.90 3.59
C ARG A 164 -13.03 5.17 4.85
N ARG A 165 -12.59 5.62 6.02
CA ARG A 165 -12.97 5.02 7.30
C ARG A 165 -14.30 5.60 7.79
N LEU A 166 -15.22 4.71 8.11
CA LEU A 166 -16.42 5.02 8.87
C LEU A 166 -16.17 4.58 10.31
N TYR A 167 -16.18 5.54 11.22
CA TYR A 167 -16.04 5.31 12.65
C TYR A 167 -17.42 5.18 13.26
N VAL A 168 -17.63 4.11 14.02
CA VAL A 168 -18.90 3.78 14.68
C VAL A 168 -18.63 3.38 16.11
N ASP A 169 -19.60 3.64 16.97
CA ASP A 169 -19.53 3.24 18.36
C ASP A 169 -19.63 1.71 18.50
N ASP A 170 -18.95 1.17 19.52
CA ASP A 170 -18.88 -0.26 19.80
C ASP A 170 -20.25 -0.91 20.09
N ALA A 171 -21.28 -0.12 20.44
CA ALA A 171 -22.62 -0.64 20.61
C ALA A 171 -23.36 -0.84 19.28
N GLU A 172 -22.99 -0.10 18.23
CA GLU A 172 -23.74 -0.01 16.97
C GLU A 172 -22.99 -0.64 15.77
N TRP A 173 -21.71 -0.98 15.94
CA TRP A 173 -20.85 -1.40 14.83
C TRP A 173 -21.40 -2.61 14.07
N GLN A 174 -21.94 -3.62 14.77
CA GLN A 174 -22.48 -4.83 14.15
C GLN A 174 -23.67 -4.51 13.24
N ALA A 175 -24.61 -3.72 13.75
CA ALA A 175 -25.78 -3.28 12.99
C ALA A 175 -25.35 -2.46 11.77
N ARG A 176 -24.35 -1.59 11.93
CA ARG A 176 -23.81 -0.81 10.81
C ARG A 176 -23.16 -1.69 9.75
N VAL A 177 -22.32 -2.65 10.14
CA VAL A 177 -21.66 -3.57 9.21
C VAL A 177 -22.69 -4.37 8.41
N ILE A 178 -23.72 -4.90 9.07
CA ILE A 178 -24.82 -5.62 8.41
C ILE A 178 -25.53 -4.70 7.40
N GLY A 179 -25.86 -3.46 7.79
CA GLY A 179 -26.48 -2.49 6.89
C GLY A 179 -25.61 -2.16 5.67
N LEU A 180 -24.30 -2.02 5.86
CA LEU A 180 -23.34 -1.79 4.77
C LEU A 180 -23.21 -3.01 3.85
N MET A 181 -23.20 -4.24 4.39
CA MET A 181 -23.20 -5.46 3.58
C MET A 181 -24.42 -5.52 2.64
N GLY A 182 -25.59 -5.11 3.13
CA GLY A 182 -26.82 -5.08 2.33
C GLY A 182 -26.79 -4.06 1.18
N GLN A 183 -26.12 -2.92 1.39
CA GLN A 183 -26.03 -1.84 0.40
C GLN A 183 -24.84 -1.99 -0.57
N ALA A 184 -23.86 -2.81 -0.21
CA ALA A 184 -22.62 -2.93 -0.95
C ALA A 184 -22.81 -3.67 -2.29
N ARG A 185 -22.18 -3.12 -3.35
CA ARG A 185 -22.00 -3.83 -4.62
C ARG A 185 -21.05 -5.01 -4.48
N LEU A 186 -20.07 -4.87 -3.59
CA LEU A 186 -19.06 -5.88 -3.30
C LEU A 186 -18.66 -5.78 -1.82
N VAL A 187 -18.53 -6.93 -1.16
CA VAL A 187 -17.93 -7.05 0.16
C VAL A 187 -16.58 -7.73 0.02
N ALA A 188 -15.52 -6.96 0.21
CA ALA A 188 -14.13 -7.38 0.07
C ALA A 188 -13.48 -7.58 1.45
N PHE A 189 -12.87 -8.74 1.65
CA PHE A 189 -12.17 -9.11 2.86
C PHE A 189 -10.68 -9.20 2.59
N MET A 190 -9.87 -8.57 3.45
CA MET A 190 -8.46 -8.93 3.59
C MET A 190 -8.34 -9.89 4.76
N ILE A 191 -8.16 -11.17 4.44
CA ILE A 191 -8.08 -12.24 5.42
C ILE A 191 -6.64 -12.37 5.92
N GLY A 192 -6.52 -12.65 7.21
CA GLY A 192 -5.25 -12.94 7.85
C GLY A 192 -5.46 -13.95 8.97
N THR A 193 -4.41 -14.23 9.74
CA THR A 193 -4.44 -15.25 10.79
C THR A 193 -5.17 -14.81 12.07
N GLY A 194 -5.59 -13.55 12.16
CA GLY A 194 -6.27 -13.00 13.34
C GLY A 194 -7.71 -13.51 13.54
N SER A 195 -8.21 -13.47 14.78
CA SER A 195 -9.57 -13.90 15.13
C SER A 195 -10.65 -12.84 14.90
N GLY A 196 -10.27 -11.56 14.78
CA GLY A 196 -11.17 -10.41 14.86
C GLY A 196 -12.06 -10.12 13.65
N LEU A 197 -12.00 -10.93 12.58
CA LEU A 197 -12.78 -10.73 11.34
C LEU A 197 -13.86 -11.81 11.13
N TRP A 198 -13.91 -12.81 12.01
CA TRP A 198 -14.71 -14.01 11.75
C TRP A 198 -16.20 -13.80 11.87
N TRP A 199 -16.62 -12.91 12.77
CA TRP A 199 -18.04 -12.57 12.89
C TRP A 199 -18.53 -11.94 11.58
N GLU A 200 -17.76 -11.03 10.99
CA GLU A 200 -18.07 -10.37 9.73
C GLU A 200 -18.07 -11.35 8.55
N VAL A 201 -17.09 -12.25 8.49
CA VAL A 201 -17.05 -13.32 7.47
C VAL A 201 -18.30 -14.19 7.57
N GLU A 202 -18.66 -14.62 8.78
CA GLU A 202 -19.86 -15.42 9.01
C GLU A 202 -21.12 -14.65 8.58
N GLN A 203 -21.28 -13.39 9.01
CA GLN A 203 -22.45 -12.60 8.62
C GLN A 203 -22.53 -12.43 7.09
N ALA A 204 -21.40 -12.20 6.42
CA ALA A 204 -21.35 -12.04 4.97
C ALA A 204 -21.73 -13.33 4.23
N LEU A 205 -21.19 -14.48 4.62
CA LEU A 205 -21.51 -15.77 4.00
C LEU A 205 -23.00 -16.14 4.13
N HIS A 206 -23.69 -15.65 5.17
CA HIS A 206 -25.13 -15.89 5.36
C HIS A 206 -26.04 -14.89 4.64
N ARG A 207 -25.58 -13.66 4.38
CA ARG A 207 -26.45 -12.53 3.99
C ARG A 207 -26.15 -11.96 2.61
N VAL A 208 -24.92 -12.10 2.15
CA VAL A 208 -24.45 -11.53 0.89
C VAL A 208 -24.44 -12.65 -0.14
N THR A 209 -24.94 -12.37 -1.34
CA THR A 209 -24.90 -13.38 -2.41
C THR A 209 -23.44 -13.66 -2.80
N PRO A 210 -23.09 -14.92 -3.12
CA PRO A 210 -21.71 -15.31 -3.34
C PRO A 210 -20.99 -14.45 -4.39
N GLU A 211 -21.67 -14.05 -5.47
CA GLU A 211 -21.08 -13.23 -6.53
C GLU A 211 -20.64 -11.82 -6.10
N ARG A 212 -21.03 -11.39 -4.89
CA ARG A 212 -20.63 -10.11 -4.27
C ARG A 212 -19.57 -10.27 -3.17
N LEU A 213 -18.95 -11.44 -3.05
CA LEU A 213 -17.91 -11.71 -2.05
C LEU A 213 -16.52 -11.80 -2.71
N LEU A 214 -15.56 -11.10 -2.12
CA LEU A 214 -14.14 -11.17 -2.49
C LEU A 214 -13.30 -11.37 -1.23
N PHE A 215 -12.39 -12.34 -1.26
CA PHE A 215 -11.42 -12.58 -0.19
C PHE A 215 -10.00 -12.46 -0.75
N CYS A 216 -9.10 -11.79 -0.03
CA CYS A 216 -7.71 -11.58 -0.40
C CYS A 216 -6.78 -12.00 0.74
N GLY A 217 -5.77 -12.81 0.45
CA GLY A 217 -4.80 -13.27 1.46
C GLY A 217 -3.74 -14.21 0.90
N SER A 218 -2.79 -14.63 1.72
CA SER A 218 -1.77 -15.61 1.34
C SER A 218 -2.32 -17.04 1.33
N SER A 219 -1.60 -17.99 0.71
CA SER A 219 -1.90 -19.43 0.81
C SER A 219 -2.12 -19.89 2.26
N ARG A 220 -1.34 -19.34 3.21
CA ARG A 220 -1.43 -19.69 4.62
C ARG A 220 -2.74 -19.17 5.21
N ASP A 221 -3.09 -17.93 4.91
CA ASP A 221 -4.33 -17.31 5.38
C ASP A 221 -5.55 -18.07 4.84
N PHE A 222 -5.52 -18.42 3.55
CA PHE A 222 -6.60 -19.22 2.95
C PHE A 222 -6.72 -20.62 3.53
N THR A 223 -5.62 -21.26 3.93
CA THR A 223 -5.69 -22.58 4.57
C THR A 223 -6.47 -22.49 5.89
N ALA A 224 -6.12 -21.51 6.73
CA ALA A 224 -6.85 -21.28 7.99
C ALA A 224 -8.29 -20.84 7.74
N PHE A 225 -8.52 -20.00 6.73
CA PHE A 225 -9.83 -19.51 6.36
C PHE A 225 -10.75 -20.65 5.91
N LEU A 226 -10.34 -21.46 4.94
CA LEU A 226 -11.18 -22.52 4.39
C LEU A 226 -11.54 -23.57 5.45
N ASN A 227 -10.61 -23.91 6.36
CA ASN A 227 -10.88 -24.85 7.45
C ASN A 227 -12.03 -24.41 8.36
N ARG A 228 -12.17 -23.10 8.59
CA ARG A 228 -13.22 -22.55 9.44
C ARG A 228 -14.47 -22.15 8.66
N ALA A 229 -14.32 -21.62 7.45
CA ALA A 229 -15.42 -21.18 6.60
C ALA A 229 -16.21 -22.33 5.97
N HIS A 230 -15.63 -23.54 5.88
CA HIS A 230 -16.21 -24.71 5.22
C HIS A 230 -17.72 -24.92 5.46
N PRO A 231 -18.27 -24.79 6.68
CA PRO A 231 -19.71 -25.01 6.92
C PRO A 231 -20.64 -24.03 6.21
N TRP A 232 -20.14 -22.86 5.82
CA TRP A 232 -20.92 -21.76 5.26
C TRP A 232 -20.54 -21.42 3.82
N LEU A 233 -19.58 -22.13 3.23
CA LEU A 233 -19.21 -21.92 1.84
C LEU A 233 -20.33 -22.45 0.92
N PRO A 234 -20.65 -21.74 -0.19
CA PRO A 234 -21.71 -22.18 -1.11
C PRO A 234 -21.46 -23.57 -1.70
N ARG A 235 -20.18 -23.90 -1.92
CA ARG A 235 -19.71 -25.21 -2.41
C ARG A 235 -18.39 -25.56 -1.71
N PRO A 236 -17.99 -26.84 -1.70
CA PRO A 236 -16.66 -27.24 -1.25
C PRO A 236 -15.56 -26.52 -2.05
N VAL A 237 -14.64 -25.88 -1.35
CA VAL A 237 -13.53 -25.11 -1.94
C VAL A 237 -12.21 -25.73 -1.52
N SER A 238 -11.32 -25.95 -2.49
CA SER A 238 -9.95 -26.41 -2.25
C SER A 238 -8.95 -25.39 -2.77
N LEU A 239 -7.82 -25.28 -2.07
CA LEU A 239 -6.74 -24.41 -2.49
C LEU A 239 -6.08 -24.92 -3.79
N PRO A 240 -5.68 -24.01 -4.70
CA PRO A 240 -4.87 -24.40 -5.85
C PRO A 240 -3.54 -25.02 -5.39
N PRO A 241 -3.01 -26.03 -6.11
CA PRO A 241 -1.75 -26.66 -5.75
C PRO A 241 -0.60 -25.64 -5.77
N PRO A 242 0.35 -25.74 -4.82
CA PRO A 242 1.52 -24.85 -4.80
C PRO A 242 2.38 -25.08 -6.04
N ARG A 243 2.90 -23.99 -6.62
CA ARG A 243 3.81 -24.09 -7.77
C ARG A 243 5.21 -24.50 -7.27
N ARG A 244 5.79 -25.55 -7.85
CA ARG A 244 7.05 -26.19 -7.41
C ARG A 244 8.29 -25.26 -7.32
N LEU A 245 8.22 -24.03 -7.84
CA LEU A 245 9.38 -23.11 -7.99
C LEU A 245 9.18 -21.74 -7.33
N SER A 246 8.15 -21.55 -6.48
CA SER A 246 7.91 -20.25 -5.82
C SER A 246 8.44 -20.24 -4.39
N LEU A 247 9.50 -19.46 -4.13
CA LEU A 247 10.09 -19.26 -2.80
C LEU A 247 9.25 -18.33 -1.88
N ALA A 248 8.35 -17.53 -2.45
CA ALA A 248 7.44 -16.65 -1.70
C ALA A 248 6.03 -17.25 -1.58
N PRO A 249 5.32 -17.04 -0.45
CA PRO A 249 3.89 -17.34 -0.33
C PRO A 249 3.13 -16.67 -1.46
N SER A 250 2.25 -17.41 -2.12
CA SER A 250 1.42 -16.82 -3.17
C SER A 250 0.25 -16.12 -2.51
N GLU A 251 0.04 -14.85 -2.84
CA GLU A 251 -1.19 -14.14 -2.53
C GLU A 251 -2.27 -14.52 -3.55
N TYR A 252 -3.51 -14.62 -3.10
CA TYR A 252 -4.65 -14.98 -3.93
C TYR A 252 -5.81 -14.03 -3.68
N LEU A 253 -6.62 -13.89 -4.73
CA LEU A 253 -8.00 -13.43 -4.66
C LEU A 253 -8.90 -14.65 -4.82
N LEU A 254 -9.88 -14.79 -3.94
CA LEU A 254 -10.96 -15.76 -4.03
C LEU A 254 -12.26 -14.98 -4.23
N HIS A 255 -12.98 -15.28 -5.31
CA HIS A 255 -14.34 -14.82 -5.53
C HIS A 255 -15.22 -16.01 -5.89
N PHE A 256 -16.53 -15.79 -5.87
CA PHE A 256 -17.51 -16.80 -6.29
C PHE A 256 -18.26 -16.28 -7.51
N ASP A 257 -18.67 -17.19 -8.38
CA ASP A 257 -19.64 -16.85 -9.43
C ASP A 257 -21.08 -17.00 -8.91
N THR A 258 -22.05 -16.77 -9.79
CA THR A 258 -23.50 -16.86 -9.50
C THR A 258 -23.93 -18.27 -9.09
N ASP A 259 -23.19 -19.30 -9.48
CA ASP A 259 -23.47 -20.70 -9.12
C ASP A 259 -22.86 -21.09 -7.77
N GLY A 260 -22.13 -20.16 -7.14
CA GLY A 260 -21.39 -20.39 -5.90
C GLY A 260 -20.09 -21.16 -6.09
N GLN A 261 -19.60 -21.29 -7.32
CA GLN A 261 -18.30 -21.90 -7.60
C GLN A 261 -17.18 -20.93 -7.23
N ALA A 262 -16.21 -21.42 -6.47
CA ALA A 262 -15.04 -20.64 -6.07
C ALA A 262 -14.01 -20.53 -7.21
N HIS A 263 -13.50 -19.32 -7.41
CA HIS A 263 -12.48 -18.98 -8.41
C HIS A 263 -11.29 -18.29 -7.73
N PHE A 264 -10.12 -18.93 -7.81
CA PHE A 264 -8.87 -18.40 -7.29
C PHE A 264 -8.05 -17.71 -8.38
N THR A 265 -7.69 -16.45 -8.15
CA THR A 265 -6.75 -15.70 -8.98
C THR A 265 -5.48 -15.42 -8.20
N ARG A 266 -4.34 -15.89 -8.69
CA ARG A 266 -3.04 -15.67 -8.04
C ARG A 266 -2.51 -14.27 -8.34
N LEU A 267 -2.11 -13.55 -7.29
CA LEU A 267 -1.39 -12.30 -7.37
C LEU A 267 0.11 -12.62 -7.48
N GLY A 268 0.64 -12.63 -8.71
CA GLY A 268 2.03 -13.07 -8.89
C GLY A 268 2.53 -13.18 -10.32
N ASN A 269 2.01 -12.37 -11.24
CA ASN A 269 2.65 -12.22 -12.55
C ASN A 269 3.63 -11.04 -12.51
N PRO A 270 4.93 -11.27 -12.29
CA PRO A 270 5.92 -10.19 -12.20
C PRO A 270 6.02 -9.38 -13.50
N ALA A 271 5.61 -9.92 -14.65
CA ALA A 271 5.56 -9.15 -15.90
C ALA A 271 4.59 -7.96 -15.83
N LEU A 272 3.58 -8.02 -14.95
CA LEU A 272 2.64 -6.92 -14.74
C LEU A 272 3.23 -5.79 -13.88
N LEU A 273 4.31 -6.03 -13.13
CA LEU A 273 5.06 -4.97 -12.43
C LEU A 273 5.67 -3.98 -13.42
N LEU A 274 6.03 -4.43 -14.62
CA LEU A 274 6.57 -3.58 -15.69
C LEU A 274 5.54 -2.60 -16.26
N ARG A 275 4.25 -2.87 -16.04
CA ARG A 275 3.15 -1.95 -16.39
C ARG A 275 2.83 -0.97 -15.27
N GLY A 276 3.39 -1.15 -14.07
CA GLY A 276 3.20 -0.26 -12.95
C GLY A 276 4.09 0.97 -13.03
N ASN A 277 3.60 2.09 -12.50
CA ASN A 277 4.48 3.20 -12.16
C ASN A 277 5.23 2.83 -10.86
N LEU A 278 6.51 3.24 -10.74
CA LEU A 278 7.36 3.03 -9.56
C LEU A 278 6.68 3.42 -8.24
N ARG A 279 5.71 4.33 -8.27
CA ARG A 279 4.95 4.75 -7.09
C ARG A 279 3.91 3.72 -6.59
N LYS A 280 3.31 2.94 -7.50
CA LYS A 280 2.18 2.03 -7.26
C LYS A 280 2.36 0.69 -7.99
N PRO A 281 3.36 -0.10 -7.62
CA PRO A 281 3.75 -1.29 -8.38
C PRO A 281 2.69 -2.40 -8.38
N MET A 282 1.87 -2.50 -7.33
CA MET A 282 0.87 -3.59 -7.20
C MET A 282 -0.50 -3.23 -7.79
N LEU A 283 -0.76 -1.95 -8.08
CA LEU A 283 -2.05 -1.53 -8.61
C LEU A 283 -2.42 -2.25 -9.93
N PRO A 284 -1.53 -2.36 -10.94
CA PRO A 284 -1.84 -3.11 -12.15
C PRO A 284 -2.12 -4.59 -11.89
N VAL A 285 -1.41 -5.20 -10.94
CA VAL A 285 -1.59 -6.61 -10.59
C VAL A 285 -3.00 -6.83 -10.05
N PHE A 286 -3.45 -5.98 -9.12
CA PHE A 286 -4.82 -6.03 -8.61
C PHE A 286 -5.86 -5.72 -9.68
N GLN A 287 -5.65 -4.68 -10.51
CA GLN A 287 -6.58 -4.33 -11.58
C GLN A 287 -6.78 -5.49 -12.56
N PHE A 288 -5.71 -6.18 -12.97
CA PHE A 288 -5.84 -7.36 -13.84
C PHE A 288 -6.47 -8.53 -13.11
N ALA A 289 -6.08 -8.80 -11.86
CA ALA A 289 -6.60 -9.92 -11.10
C ALA A 289 -8.09 -9.77 -10.76
N LEU A 290 -8.58 -8.53 -10.62
CA LEU A 290 -9.99 -8.22 -10.36
C LEU A 290 -10.84 -8.16 -11.63
N ARG A 291 -10.25 -8.26 -12.83
CA ARG A 291 -11.00 -8.16 -14.09
C ARG A 291 -12.25 -9.06 -14.15
N PRO A 292 -12.20 -10.37 -13.78
CA PRO A 292 -13.39 -11.22 -13.79
C PRO A 292 -14.52 -10.67 -12.90
N LEU A 293 -14.15 -10.09 -11.75
CA LEU A 293 -15.10 -9.51 -10.81
C LEU A 293 -15.75 -8.23 -11.34
N PHE A 294 -14.99 -7.40 -12.07
CA PHE A 294 -15.57 -6.24 -12.75
C PHE A 294 -16.59 -6.67 -13.81
N GLU A 295 -16.25 -7.66 -14.64
CA GLU A 295 -17.14 -8.20 -15.66
C GLU A 295 -18.39 -8.81 -15.02
N GLN A 296 -18.23 -9.62 -13.96
CA GLN A 296 -19.32 -10.23 -13.19
C GLN A 296 -20.26 -9.20 -12.56
N LEU A 297 -19.73 -8.13 -11.99
CA LEU A 297 -20.53 -7.08 -11.34
C LEU A 297 -21.10 -6.06 -12.34
N GLY A 298 -20.80 -6.15 -13.62
CA GLY A 298 -21.15 -5.14 -14.63
C GLY A 298 -20.50 -3.78 -14.37
N ALA A 299 -19.30 -3.77 -13.80
CA ALA A 299 -18.52 -2.56 -13.52
C ALA A 299 -17.56 -2.27 -14.70
N PRO A 300 -17.34 -0.99 -15.04
CA PRO A 300 -16.41 -0.64 -16.11
C PRO A 300 -14.98 -0.99 -15.70
N TRP A 301 -14.32 -1.85 -16.48
CA TRP A 301 -12.92 -2.20 -16.30
C TRP A 301 -12.03 -1.49 -17.31
N SER A 302 -10.95 -0.87 -16.84
CA SER A 302 -9.94 -0.25 -17.70
C SER A 302 -8.56 -0.85 -17.43
N ALA A 303 -7.86 -1.26 -18.47
CA ALA A 303 -6.49 -1.74 -18.35
C ALA A 303 -5.56 -0.60 -17.86
N PRO A 304 -4.63 -0.87 -16.92
CA PRO A 304 -3.64 0.12 -16.51
C PRO A 304 -2.82 0.59 -17.72
N PRO A 305 -2.61 1.91 -17.89
CA PRO A 305 -1.77 2.43 -18.95
C PRO A 305 -0.33 1.97 -18.70
N ILE A 306 0.38 1.55 -19.74
CA ILE A 306 1.81 1.28 -19.58
C ILE A 306 2.57 2.63 -19.52
N PRO A 307 3.66 2.76 -18.76
CA PRO A 307 4.31 4.06 -18.60
C PRO A 307 5.43 4.25 -19.65
N TRP A 308 5.11 4.29 -20.95
CA TRP A 308 6.12 4.40 -22.03
C TRP A 308 7.16 5.50 -21.80
N LYS A 309 6.75 6.66 -21.27
CA LYS A 309 7.66 7.76 -20.96
C LYS A 309 8.69 7.40 -19.88
N ALA A 310 8.26 6.74 -18.80
CA ALA A 310 9.18 6.31 -17.74
C ALA A 310 10.10 5.19 -18.21
N LEU A 311 9.58 4.28 -19.03
CA LEU A 311 10.36 3.20 -19.64
C LEU A 311 11.44 3.75 -20.58
N ALA A 312 11.08 4.71 -21.44
CA ALA A 312 12.02 5.38 -22.35
C ALA A 312 13.11 6.13 -21.60
N ILE A 313 12.77 6.85 -20.51
CA ILE A 313 13.75 7.54 -19.66
C ILE A 313 14.70 6.52 -19.01
N SER A 314 14.18 5.39 -18.51
CA SER A 314 14.99 4.36 -17.85
C SER A 314 15.95 3.68 -18.84
N VAL A 315 15.47 3.37 -20.05
CA VAL A 315 16.30 2.82 -21.13
C VAL A 315 17.35 3.83 -21.58
N GLY A 316 16.99 5.10 -21.76
CA GLY A 316 17.93 6.16 -22.09
C GLY A 316 19.02 6.33 -21.02
N PHE A 317 18.65 6.30 -19.74
CA PHE A 317 19.60 6.35 -18.63
C PHE A 317 20.57 5.16 -18.64
N LEU A 318 20.07 3.93 -18.86
CA LEU A 318 20.92 2.74 -18.96
C LEU A 318 21.88 2.83 -20.16
N ILE A 319 21.41 3.32 -21.32
CA ILE A 319 22.26 3.53 -22.50
C ILE A 319 23.38 4.53 -22.19
N VAL A 320 23.07 5.64 -21.51
CA VAL A 320 24.08 6.64 -21.11
C VAL A 320 25.06 6.06 -20.09
N LEU A 321 24.57 5.31 -19.11
CA LEU A 321 25.39 4.68 -18.07
C LEU A 321 26.36 3.66 -18.68
N PHE A 322 25.86 2.69 -19.45
CA PHE A 322 26.68 1.66 -20.07
C PHE A 322 27.52 2.18 -21.24
N GLY A 323 27.02 3.15 -21.99
CA GLY A 323 27.77 3.85 -23.03
C GLY A 323 28.94 4.65 -22.45
N GLY A 324 28.74 5.32 -21.31
CA GLY A 324 29.81 6.02 -20.59
C GLY A 324 30.88 5.08 -20.03
N ILE A 325 30.48 3.96 -19.44
CA ILE A 325 31.42 2.92 -18.96
C ILE A 325 32.21 2.33 -20.13
N GLY A 326 31.56 2.03 -21.26
CA GLY A 326 32.22 1.52 -22.46
C GLY A 326 33.20 2.52 -23.09
N LEU A 327 32.84 3.80 -23.11
CA LEU A 327 33.72 4.87 -23.61
C LEU A 327 34.95 5.06 -22.72
N MET A 328 34.78 5.03 -21.39
CA MET A 328 35.89 5.13 -20.43
C MET A 328 36.85 3.93 -20.57
N ALA A 329 36.31 2.71 -20.68
CA ALA A 329 37.12 1.51 -20.88
C ALA A 329 37.88 1.51 -22.23
N TRP A 330 37.27 2.09 -23.28
CA TRP A 330 37.93 2.26 -24.58
C TRP A 330 39.07 3.29 -24.52
N LEU A 331 38.88 4.41 -23.82
CA LEU A 331 39.92 5.43 -23.62
C LEU A 331 41.09 4.98 -22.74
N GLU A 332 40.89 3.99 -21.86
CA GLU A 332 41.97 3.40 -21.05
C GLU A 332 42.78 2.33 -21.79
N THR A 333 42.28 1.80 -22.91
CA THR A 333 42.89 0.67 -23.64
C THR A 333 43.44 1.03 -25.02
N GLY A 334 43.22 2.26 -25.51
CA GLY A 334 43.73 2.78 -26.77
C GLY A 334 44.72 3.92 -26.57
#